data_AF-A0A3B3SP88-F1
#
_entry.id   AF-A0A3B3SP88-F1
#
_cell.length_a   1.000
_cell.length_b   1.000
_cell.length_c   1.000
_cell.angle_alpha   90.00
_cell.angle_beta   90.00
_cell.angle_gamma   90.00
#
_symmetry.space_group_name_H-M   'P 1'
#
loop_
_entity.id
_entity.type
_entity.pdbx_description
1 polymer ?
#
loop_
_entity_poly.entity_id
_entity_poly.type
_entity_poly.pdbx_seq_one_letter_code
_entity_poly.pdbx_strand_id
1 'polypeptide(L)'
;MVKSCCATDCTNRYSKKSELSFYRLPKNKERRIKWITAMRRNNWNPGSETWICGFHFVSGKKSDDPLHPDYVPSIFSFTSTADQNLAVNNLEKYLRSQEVCKKRHVSRSRELAATALLNLHQSPASQAGARAVEVQDTEVQTEETHNDISSLHEQIKSLNTECQSLREKVHKLESELKRHTLDPSQFDDRKMKLFTGLPNLQAFMLLFSNVSSVLSASAEQSLKPTQELLLTLMKLRLNLSEEFLGHLFGINQSTVSRIFCHWIHVTVDKLQLTTATEFT
;
A
#
# COMPACT_ATOMS: atom_id res chain seq x y z
N MET A 1 35.84 3.62 26.11
CA MET A 1 34.86 2.59 26.56
C MET A 1 34.55 1.67 25.39
N VAL A 2 34.55 0.35 25.61
CA VAL A 2 34.17 -0.64 24.57
C VAL A 2 32.64 -0.67 24.47
N LYS A 3 32.09 -0.62 23.25
CA LYS A 3 30.64 -0.73 23.07
C LYS A 3 30.21 -2.18 23.31
N SER A 4 29.36 -2.41 24.31
CA SER A 4 28.78 -3.72 24.62
C SER A 4 27.27 -3.71 24.38
N CYS A 5 26.71 -4.88 24.03
CA CYS A 5 25.27 -5.02 23.89
C CYS A 5 24.59 -4.87 25.27
N CYS A 6 23.47 -4.15 25.31
CA CYS A 6 22.66 -3.97 26.52
C CYS A 6 21.56 -5.02 26.71
N ALA A 7 21.32 -5.88 25.72
CA ALA A 7 20.31 -6.93 25.82
C ALA A 7 20.67 -7.94 26.93
N THR A 8 19.64 -8.52 27.56
CA THR A 8 19.81 -9.57 28.56
C THR A 8 20.49 -10.78 27.92
N ASP A 9 21.43 -11.38 28.66
CA ASP A 9 22.19 -12.58 28.25
C ASP A 9 22.99 -12.44 26.94
N CYS A 10 23.20 -11.22 26.46
CA CYS A 10 23.98 -10.95 25.26
C CYS A 10 25.40 -10.51 25.63
N THR A 11 26.39 -11.35 25.31
CA THR A 11 27.83 -11.08 25.57
C THR A 11 28.54 -10.39 24.41
N ASN A 12 27.80 -10.03 23.35
CA ASN A 12 28.36 -9.41 22.16
C ASN A 12 29.00 -8.05 22.46
N ARG A 13 30.26 -7.90 22.03
CA ARG A 13 31.04 -6.66 22.14
C ARG A 13 31.47 -6.20 20.76
N TYR A 14 31.54 -4.89 20.59
CA TYR A 14 31.98 -4.30 19.34
C TYR A 14 33.44 -4.65 19.07
N SER A 15 33.70 -5.21 17.90
CA SER A 15 35.02 -5.49 17.38
C SER A 15 35.07 -5.04 15.92
N LYS A 16 36.17 -4.40 15.51
CA LYS A 16 36.35 -3.96 14.11
C LYS A 16 36.38 -5.12 13.12
N LYS A 17 36.66 -6.35 13.59
CA LYS A 17 36.70 -7.57 12.78
C LYS A 17 35.35 -8.29 12.71
N SER A 18 34.36 -7.87 13.50
CA SER A 18 33.04 -8.50 13.52
C SER A 18 32.12 -7.79 12.52
N GLU A 19 31.36 -8.57 11.75
CA GLU A 19 30.29 -8.08 10.88
C GLU A 19 29.05 -7.61 11.67
N LEU A 20 29.06 -7.78 13.00
CA LEU A 20 27.94 -7.43 13.85
C LEU A 20 27.84 -5.91 14.01
N SER A 21 26.72 -5.37 13.55
CA SER A 21 26.42 -3.95 13.71
C SER A 21 26.01 -3.63 15.16
N PHE A 22 26.36 -2.43 15.63
CA PHE A 22 25.96 -1.93 16.94
C PHE A 22 25.22 -0.61 16.79
N TYR A 23 24.03 -0.55 17.38
CA TYR A 23 23.10 0.56 17.27
C TYR A 23 22.88 1.20 18.63
N ARG A 24 22.91 2.54 18.65
CA ARG A 24 22.54 3.30 19.83
C ARG A 24 21.02 3.27 20.00
N LEU A 25 20.55 3.26 21.25
CA LEU A 25 19.11 3.39 21.50
C LEU A 25 18.57 4.71 20.91
N PRO A 26 17.36 4.70 20.32
CA PRO A 26 16.74 5.88 19.72
C PRO A 26 16.66 7.08 20.65
N LYS A 27 16.78 8.28 20.06
CA LYS A 27 16.54 9.57 20.75
C LYS A 27 15.05 9.91 20.82
N ASN A 28 14.27 9.50 19.82
CA ASN A 28 12.82 9.67 19.80
C ASN A 28 12.20 8.93 21.00
N LYS A 29 11.40 9.63 21.81
CA LYS A 29 10.85 9.13 23.07
C LYS A 29 9.99 7.89 22.88
N GLU A 30 9.08 7.90 21.91
CA GLU A 30 8.16 6.79 21.64
C GLU A 30 8.90 5.53 21.19
N ARG A 31 9.80 5.68 20.22
CA ARG A 31 10.60 4.54 19.73
C ARG A 31 11.51 4.00 20.83
N ARG A 32 12.07 4.89 21.66
CA ARG A 32 12.92 4.50 22.79
C ARG A 32 12.14 3.69 23.82
N ILE A 33 10.91 4.10 24.16
CA ILE A 33 10.04 3.35 25.07
C ILE A 33 9.80 1.94 24.50
N LYS A 34 9.44 1.82 23.21
CA LYS A 34 9.24 0.51 22.55
C LYS A 34 10.47 -0.40 22.68
N TRP A 35 11.67 0.14 22.47
CA TRP A 35 12.92 -0.63 22.60
C TRP A 35 13.20 -1.05 24.04
N ILE A 36 12.95 -0.18 25.03
CA ILE A 36 13.14 -0.50 26.44
C ILE A 36 12.15 -1.59 26.87
N THR A 37 10.88 -1.46 26.48
CA THR A 37 9.84 -2.45 26.76
C THR A 37 10.18 -3.82 26.15
N ALA A 38 10.70 -3.84 24.92
CA ALA A 38 11.10 -5.08 24.25
C ALA A 38 12.19 -5.85 25.01
N MET A 39 13.10 -5.15 25.71
CA MET A 39 14.18 -5.78 26.49
C MET A 39 13.70 -6.37 27.83
N ARG A 40 12.47 -6.08 28.27
CA ARG A 40 11.85 -6.63 29.48
C ARG A 40 12.69 -6.52 30.76
N ARG A 41 13.47 -5.43 30.91
CA ARG A 41 14.24 -5.15 32.14
C ARG A 41 13.42 -4.26 33.08
N ASN A 42 13.19 -4.75 34.30
CA ASN A 42 12.52 -3.96 35.34
C ASN A 42 13.44 -2.85 35.86
N ASN A 43 12.88 -1.65 36.09
CA ASN A 43 13.56 -0.49 36.70
C ASN A 43 14.87 -0.08 36.02
N TRP A 44 15.01 -0.34 34.72
CA TRP A 44 16.22 -0.01 33.98
C TRP A 44 16.02 1.24 33.13
N ASN A 45 16.84 2.27 33.40
CA ASN A 45 16.80 3.53 32.67
C ASN A 45 18.09 3.71 31.86
N PRO A 46 18.09 3.34 30.56
CA PRO A 46 19.31 3.41 29.76
C PRO A 46 19.77 4.85 29.54
N GLY A 47 21.08 5.07 29.67
CA GLY A 47 21.71 6.34 29.30
C GLY A 47 21.76 6.58 27.79
N SER A 48 22.28 7.74 27.40
CA SER A 48 22.44 8.13 25.99
C SER A 48 23.43 7.23 25.23
N GLU A 49 24.44 6.68 25.91
CA GLU A 49 25.50 5.79 25.38
C GLU A 49 25.16 4.30 25.50
N THR A 50 23.87 3.94 25.50
CA THR A 50 23.45 2.53 25.55
C THR A 50 23.37 1.96 24.13
N TRP A 51 23.95 0.77 23.91
CA TRP A 51 24.08 0.13 22.59
C TRP A 51 23.41 -1.25 22.57
N ILE A 52 22.78 -1.61 21.46
CA ILE A 52 22.28 -2.94 21.17
C ILE A 52 22.93 -3.47 19.89
N CYS A 53 23.25 -4.75 19.84
CA CYS A 53 23.83 -5.37 18.65
C CYS A 53 22.76 -5.79 17.63
N GLY A 54 23.17 -5.96 16.37
CA GLY A 54 22.32 -6.31 15.24
C GLY A 54 21.61 -7.66 15.38
N PHE A 55 22.13 -8.57 16.20
CA PHE A 55 21.56 -9.91 16.43
C PHE A 55 20.12 -9.88 16.96
N HIS A 56 19.72 -8.79 17.62
CA HIS A 56 18.37 -8.65 18.17
C HIS A 56 17.33 -8.19 17.13
N PHE A 57 17.73 -8.04 15.88
CA PHE A 57 16.89 -7.72 14.73
C PHE A 57 16.84 -8.93 13.79
N VAL A 58 15.69 -9.17 13.19
CA VAL A 58 15.40 -10.29 12.29
C VAL A 58 16.33 -10.26 11.08
N SER A 59 16.54 -9.11 10.45
CA SER A 59 17.50 -8.96 9.34
C SER A 59 18.96 -8.78 9.79
N GLY A 60 19.23 -8.79 11.10
CA GLY A 60 20.52 -8.44 11.65
C GLY A 60 20.82 -6.93 11.66
N LYS A 61 19.93 -6.09 11.12
CA LYS A 61 20.09 -4.64 11.02
C LYS A 61 18.84 -3.90 11.50
N LYS A 62 19.02 -2.74 12.13
CA LYS A 62 17.88 -1.87 12.46
C LYS A 62 17.31 -1.24 11.18
N SER A 63 16.00 -1.08 11.12
CA SER A 63 15.34 -0.23 10.13
C SER A 63 14.82 1.05 10.78
N ASP A 64 14.79 2.17 10.06
CA ASP A 64 14.20 3.43 10.55
C ASP A 64 12.74 3.62 10.11
N ASP A 65 12.24 2.78 9.21
CA ASP A 65 10.85 2.74 8.78
C ASP A 65 9.95 2.16 9.89
N PRO A 66 8.94 2.91 10.39
CA PRO A 66 8.01 2.42 11.41
C PRO A 66 7.23 1.15 11.04
N LEU A 67 7.05 0.87 9.75
CA LEU A 67 6.33 -0.30 9.25
C LEU A 67 7.23 -1.54 9.13
N HIS A 68 8.54 -1.36 9.21
CA HIS A 68 9.49 -2.45 9.08
C HIS A 68 9.54 -3.28 10.38
N PRO A 69 9.56 -4.62 10.32
CA PRO A 69 9.63 -5.47 11.53
C PRO A 69 10.84 -5.17 12.43
N ASP A 70 12.01 -4.91 11.84
CA ASP A 70 13.21 -4.44 12.56
C ASP A 70 13.21 -2.96 13.01
N TYR A 71 12.06 -2.31 13.04
CA TYR A 71 11.94 -0.99 13.66
C TYR A 71 12.20 -1.06 15.19
N VAL A 72 11.83 -2.19 15.81
CA VAL A 72 12.04 -2.52 17.22
C VAL A 72 12.76 -3.88 17.30
N PRO A 73 13.77 -4.04 18.18
CA PRO A 73 14.40 -5.34 18.37
C PRO A 73 13.38 -6.35 18.92
N SER A 74 13.39 -7.55 18.35
CA SER A 74 12.37 -8.59 18.60
C SER A 74 12.96 -9.96 18.92
N ILE A 75 14.28 -10.14 18.78
CA ILE A 75 14.96 -11.41 19.02
C ILE A 75 15.75 -11.31 20.33
N PHE A 76 15.41 -12.10 21.34
CA PHE A 76 16.08 -12.12 22.65
C PHE A 76 16.16 -13.56 23.19
N SER A 77 16.95 -13.78 24.25
CA SER A 77 17.08 -15.11 24.88
C SER A 77 15.74 -15.69 25.35
N PHE A 78 14.81 -14.81 25.73
CA PHE A 78 13.48 -15.17 26.22
C PHE A 78 12.39 -15.19 25.14
N THR A 79 12.70 -14.94 23.88
CA THR A 79 11.68 -14.96 22.82
C THR A 79 11.40 -16.40 22.41
N SER A 80 10.12 -16.78 22.35
CA SER A 80 9.74 -18.13 21.96
C SER A 80 10.07 -18.39 20.49
N THR A 81 10.27 -19.65 20.11
CA THR A 81 10.50 -20.04 18.72
C THR A 81 9.33 -19.63 17.81
N ALA A 82 8.10 -19.68 18.33
CA ALA A 82 6.91 -19.20 17.62
C ALA A 82 6.97 -17.69 17.32
N ASP A 83 7.38 -16.87 18.30
CA ASP A 83 7.53 -15.42 18.12
C ASP A 83 8.65 -15.07 17.15
N GLN A 84 9.76 -15.80 17.21
CA GLN A 84 10.88 -15.64 16.28
C GLN A 84 10.43 -15.95 14.84
N ASN A 85 9.73 -17.06 14.63
CA ASN A 85 9.17 -17.42 13.33
C ASN A 85 8.15 -16.40 12.84
N LEU A 86 7.31 -15.86 13.73
CA LEU A 86 6.38 -14.79 13.39
C LEU A 86 7.12 -13.53 12.93
N ALA A 87 8.20 -13.15 13.60
CA ALA A 87 9.02 -12.00 13.24
C ALA A 87 9.69 -12.17 11.86
N VAL A 88 10.19 -13.37 11.56
CA VAL A 88 10.72 -13.74 10.23
C VAL A 88 9.64 -13.65 9.15
N ASN A 89 8.48 -14.26 9.39
CA ASN A 89 7.35 -14.22 8.46
C ASN A 89 6.86 -12.78 8.19
N ASN A 90 6.87 -11.92 9.21
CA ASN A 90 6.51 -10.52 9.05
C ASN A 90 7.55 -9.77 8.20
N LEU A 91 8.84 -10.09 8.34
CA LEU A 91 9.89 -9.53 7.49
C LEU A 91 9.73 -9.94 6.04
N GLU A 92 9.46 -11.22 5.78
CA GLU A 92 9.21 -11.71 4.41
C GLU A 92 7.99 -11.03 3.78
N LYS A 93 6.90 -10.87 4.53
CA LYS A 93 5.70 -10.15 4.06
C LYS A 93 6.01 -8.69 3.74
N TYR A 94 6.76 -7.99 4.60
CA TYR A 94 7.17 -6.61 4.38
C TYR A 94 8.02 -6.48 3.09
N LEU A 95 9.03 -7.34 2.92
CA LEU A 95 9.89 -7.33 1.74
C LEU A 95 9.10 -7.62 0.46
N ARG A 96 8.15 -8.56 0.51
CA ARG A 96 7.25 -8.85 -0.62
C ARG A 96 6.38 -7.66 -0.99
N SER A 97 5.80 -6.96 0.00
CA SER A 97 5.01 -5.74 -0.25
C SER A 97 5.86 -4.65 -0.92
N GLN A 98 7.09 -4.44 -0.41
CA GLN A 98 8.02 -3.46 -0.97
C GLN A 98 8.38 -3.76 -2.43
N GLU A 99 8.64 -5.04 -2.76
CA GLU A 99 8.97 -5.47 -4.12
C GLU A 99 7.83 -5.24 -5.11
N VAL A 100 6.59 -5.53 -4.70
CA VAL A 100 5.39 -5.26 -5.51
C VAL A 100 5.23 -3.76 -5.77
N CYS A 101 5.40 -2.93 -4.74
CA CYS A 101 5.28 -1.48 -4.87
C CYS A 101 6.36 -0.91 -5.82
N LYS A 102 7.61 -1.39 -5.72
CA LYS A 102 8.71 -1.05 -6.64
C LYS A 102 8.38 -1.43 -8.08
N LYS A 103 7.93 -2.67 -8.33
CA LYS A 103 7.54 -3.12 -9.69
C LYS A 103 6.42 -2.27 -10.27
N ARG A 104 5.40 -1.94 -9.47
CA ARG A 104 4.29 -1.07 -9.90
C ARG A 104 4.76 0.34 -10.25
N HIS A 105 5.65 0.92 -9.45
CA HIS A 105 6.21 2.25 -9.73
C HIS A 105 6.99 2.26 -11.05
N VAL A 106 7.80 1.23 -11.31
CA VAL A 106 8.55 1.09 -12.57
C VAL A 106 7.60 0.93 -13.77
N SER A 107 6.56 0.10 -13.66
CA SER A 107 5.54 -0.06 -14.72
C SER A 107 4.87 1.27 -15.03
N ARG A 108 4.39 1.97 -13.99
CA ARG A 108 3.73 3.27 -14.15
C ARG A 108 4.66 4.31 -14.78
N SER A 109 5.94 4.34 -14.38
CA SER A 109 6.91 5.24 -14.97
C SER A 109 7.15 4.94 -16.46
N ARG A 110 7.14 3.66 -16.86
CA ARG A 110 7.24 3.25 -18.28
C ARG A 110 6.00 3.63 -19.06
N GLU A 111 4.81 3.42 -18.51
CA GLU A 111 3.53 3.81 -19.12
C GLU A 111 3.44 5.32 -19.34
N LEU A 112 3.85 6.11 -18.34
CA LEU A 112 3.91 7.58 -18.46
C LEU A 112 4.89 8.01 -19.54
N ALA A 113 6.07 7.39 -19.62
CA ALA A 113 7.05 7.68 -20.67
C ALA A 113 6.52 7.32 -22.07
N ALA A 114 5.87 6.16 -22.22
CA ALA A 114 5.24 5.74 -23.47
C ALA A 114 4.13 6.71 -23.90
N THR A 115 3.30 7.16 -22.96
CA THR A 115 2.24 8.15 -23.22
C THR A 115 2.82 9.50 -23.63
N ALA A 116 3.90 9.95 -22.99
CA ALA A 116 4.59 11.18 -23.36
C ALA A 116 5.16 11.11 -24.79
N LEU A 117 5.73 9.97 -25.20
CA LEU A 117 6.21 9.75 -26.57
C LEU A 117 5.07 9.79 -27.61
N LEU A 118 3.91 9.19 -27.29
CA LEU A 118 2.74 9.23 -28.16
C LEU A 118 2.19 10.67 -28.32
N ASN A 119 2.19 11.45 -27.25
CA ASN A 119 1.75 12.85 -27.29
C ASN A 119 2.68 13.74 -28.13
N LEU A 120 3.99 13.48 -28.14
CA LEU A 120 4.93 14.17 -29.04
C LEU A 120 4.63 13.86 -30.51
N HIS A 121 4.22 12.63 -30.83
CA HIS A 121 3.86 12.23 -32.18
C HIS A 121 2.53 12.86 -32.67
N GLN A 122 1.66 13.27 -31.74
CA GLN A 122 0.36 13.89 -32.04
C GLN A 122 0.38 15.42 -32.01
N SER A 123 1.56 16.05 -31.87
CA SER A 123 1.68 17.50 -31.90
C SER A 123 1.36 18.06 -33.31
N PRO A 124 0.41 18.99 -33.48
CA PRO A 124 0.01 19.54 -34.78
C PRO A 124 1.11 20.35 -35.51
N ALA A 125 2.28 20.56 -34.89
CA ALA A 125 3.36 21.36 -35.47
C ALA A 125 4.14 20.68 -36.61
N SER A 126 3.83 19.42 -36.95
CA SER A 126 4.47 18.69 -38.06
C SER A 126 3.60 18.58 -39.33
N GLN A 127 2.43 19.22 -39.38
CA GLN A 127 1.60 19.31 -40.60
C GLN A 127 1.79 20.62 -41.40
N ALA A 128 2.97 21.24 -41.35
CA ALA A 128 3.33 22.34 -42.25
C ALA A 128 4.70 22.08 -42.87
N GLY A 129 4.74 21.31 -43.97
CA GLY A 129 5.98 21.13 -44.73
C GLY A 129 6.14 19.88 -45.59
N ALA A 130 5.10 19.09 -45.88
CA ALA A 130 5.18 18.10 -46.95
C ALA A 130 4.86 18.78 -48.29
N ARG A 131 5.85 19.46 -48.86
CA ARG A 131 5.78 19.98 -50.23
C ARG A 131 5.73 18.77 -51.16
N ALA A 132 4.61 18.57 -51.83
CA ALA A 132 4.49 17.60 -52.92
C ALA A 132 5.57 17.94 -53.97
N VAL A 133 6.58 17.09 -54.07
CA VAL A 133 7.47 17.05 -55.23
C VAL A 133 6.86 16.00 -56.15
N GLU A 134 6.37 16.45 -57.31
CA GLU A 134 6.06 15.58 -58.43
C GLU A 134 7.33 14.83 -58.81
N VAL A 135 7.35 13.52 -58.60
CA VAL A 135 8.40 12.64 -59.11
C VAL A 135 7.83 11.98 -60.37
N GLN A 136 8.49 12.27 -61.49
CA GLN A 136 8.22 11.64 -62.78
C GLN A 136 8.33 10.12 -62.68
N ASP A 137 7.33 9.46 -63.25
CA ASP A 137 7.32 8.02 -63.53
C ASP A 137 8.64 7.59 -64.15
N THR A 138 9.41 6.84 -63.37
CA THR A 138 10.43 5.94 -63.90
C THR A 138 10.22 4.61 -63.23
N GLU A 139 9.58 3.70 -63.97
CA GLU A 139 9.38 2.31 -63.61
C GLU A 139 10.72 1.65 -63.33
N VAL A 140 11.01 1.37 -62.06
CA VAL A 140 12.12 0.50 -61.65
C VAL A 140 11.60 -0.48 -60.59
N GLN A 141 11.57 -1.75 -60.99
CA GLN A 141 11.45 -2.99 -60.19
C GLN A 141 11.03 -2.82 -58.71
N THR A 142 9.75 -3.07 -58.43
CA THR A 142 9.09 -2.90 -57.12
C THR A 142 8.54 -4.21 -56.52
N GLU A 143 9.13 -5.37 -56.80
CA GLU A 143 8.60 -6.63 -56.25
C GLU A 143 9.10 -6.93 -54.82
N GLU A 144 10.37 -6.66 -54.49
CA GLU A 144 10.91 -6.99 -53.17
C GLU A 144 10.45 -6.03 -52.06
N THR A 145 10.34 -4.73 -52.35
CA THR A 145 9.86 -3.71 -51.39
C THR A 145 8.36 -3.77 -51.13
N HIS A 146 7.56 -4.23 -52.11
CA HIS A 146 6.12 -4.39 -51.94
C HIS A 146 5.76 -5.51 -50.96
N ASN A 147 6.56 -6.58 -50.93
CA ASN A 147 6.39 -7.71 -50.02
C ASN A 147 6.69 -7.32 -48.57
N ASP A 148 7.74 -6.54 -48.33
CA ASP A 148 8.08 -6.05 -46.98
C ASP A 148 7.05 -5.04 -46.47
N ILE A 149 6.58 -4.14 -47.33
CA ILE A 149 5.50 -3.20 -46.98
C ILE A 149 4.20 -3.95 -46.67
N SER A 150 3.89 -5.00 -47.44
CA SER A 150 2.70 -5.84 -47.20
C SER A 150 2.80 -6.62 -45.89
N SER A 151 3.97 -7.19 -45.60
CA SER A 151 4.27 -7.89 -44.34
C SER A 151 4.16 -6.95 -43.13
N LEU A 152 4.70 -5.73 -43.23
CA LEU A 152 4.59 -4.71 -42.18
C LEU A 152 3.14 -4.24 -41.99
N HIS A 153 2.37 -4.07 -43.07
CA HIS A 153 0.95 -3.75 -42.98
C HIS A 153 0.14 -4.87 -42.30
N GLU A 154 0.46 -6.14 -42.57
CA GLU A 154 -0.15 -7.27 -41.88
C GLU A 154 0.22 -7.30 -40.40
N GLN A 155 1.47 -7.04 -40.05
CA GLN A 155 1.91 -6.96 -38.65
C GLN A 155 1.24 -5.81 -37.90
N ILE A 156 1.14 -4.62 -38.52
CA ILE A 156 0.42 -3.47 -37.95
C ILE A 156 -1.05 -3.84 -37.72
N LYS A 157 -1.69 -4.50 -38.69
CA LYS A 157 -3.08 -4.95 -38.59
C LYS A 157 -3.26 -5.96 -37.45
N SER A 158 -2.36 -6.94 -37.34
CA SER A 158 -2.38 -7.94 -36.27
C SER A 158 -2.13 -7.34 -34.88
N LEU A 159 -1.17 -6.43 -34.75
CA LEU A 159 -0.92 -5.75 -33.48
C LEU A 159 -2.11 -4.88 -33.07
N ASN A 160 -2.77 -4.23 -34.03
CA ASN A 160 -3.90 -3.37 -33.74
C ASN A 160 -5.12 -4.18 -33.27
N THR A 161 -5.39 -5.34 -33.87
CA THR A 161 -6.44 -6.25 -33.39
C THR A 161 -6.12 -6.82 -32.01
N GLU A 162 -4.86 -7.16 -31.72
CA GLU A 162 -4.43 -7.58 -30.39
C GLU A 162 -4.61 -6.46 -29.36
N CYS A 163 -4.20 -5.23 -29.69
CA CYS A 163 -4.39 -4.06 -28.84
C CYS A 163 -5.87 -3.80 -28.53
N GLN A 164 -6.75 -3.98 -29.51
CA GLN A 164 -8.19 -3.82 -29.33
C GLN A 164 -8.77 -4.93 -28.44
N SER A 165 -8.38 -6.19 -28.65
CA SER A 165 -8.76 -7.32 -27.78
C SER A 165 -8.29 -7.14 -26.33
N LEU A 166 -7.06 -6.65 -26.13
CA LEU A 166 -6.54 -6.37 -24.80
C LEU A 166 -7.29 -5.23 -24.12
N ARG A 167 -7.63 -4.16 -24.84
CA ARG A 167 -8.45 -3.05 -24.31
C ARG A 167 -9.84 -3.53 -23.90
N GLU A 168 -10.48 -4.39 -24.69
CA GLU A 168 -11.76 -5.00 -24.33
C GLU A 168 -11.66 -5.88 -23.09
N LYS A 169 -10.59 -6.67 -22.96
CA LYS A 169 -10.33 -7.46 -21.75
C LYS A 169 -10.09 -6.59 -20.52
N VAL A 170 -9.33 -5.51 -20.64
CA VAL A 170 -9.13 -4.54 -19.55
C VAL A 170 -10.47 -3.94 -19.14
N HIS A 171 -11.26 -3.45 -20.10
CA HIS A 171 -12.59 -2.91 -19.82
C HIS A 171 -13.51 -3.94 -19.15
N LYS A 172 -13.48 -5.21 -19.60
CA LYS A 172 -14.23 -6.30 -18.99
C LYS A 172 -13.78 -6.55 -17.55
N LEU A 173 -12.48 -6.68 -17.30
CA LEU A 173 -11.94 -6.90 -15.96
C LEU A 173 -12.18 -5.71 -15.03
N GLU A 174 -12.07 -4.48 -15.52
CA GLU A 174 -12.42 -3.27 -14.77
C GLU A 174 -13.91 -3.24 -14.41
N SER A 175 -14.78 -3.66 -15.34
CA SER A 175 -16.22 -3.78 -15.08
C SER A 175 -16.52 -4.86 -14.05
N GLU A 176 -15.83 -6.01 -14.11
CA GLU A 176 -15.95 -7.08 -13.13
C GLU A 176 -15.46 -6.63 -11.74
N LEU A 177 -14.30 -5.96 -11.67
CA LEU A 177 -13.77 -5.41 -10.43
C LEU A 177 -14.70 -4.36 -9.81
N LYS A 178 -15.26 -3.46 -10.62
CA LYS A 178 -16.24 -2.45 -10.17
C LYS A 178 -17.54 -3.07 -9.66
N ARG A 179 -17.93 -4.23 -10.21
CA ARG A 179 -19.11 -4.99 -9.78
C ARG A 179 -18.90 -5.73 -8.45
N HIS A 180 -17.65 -5.87 -8.00
CA HIS A 180 -17.27 -6.62 -6.79
C HIS A 180 -17.01 -5.76 -5.55
N THR A 181 -17.36 -4.47 -5.55
CA THR A 181 -17.21 -3.65 -4.32
C THR A 181 -18.42 -2.73 -4.12
N LEU A 182 -19.15 -2.95 -3.03
CA LEU A 182 -20.22 -2.04 -2.59
C LEU A 182 -19.64 -0.66 -2.28
N ASP A 183 -20.26 0.37 -2.83
CA ASP A 183 -19.91 1.77 -2.58
C ASP A 183 -21.13 2.53 -2.06
N PRO A 184 -20.97 3.47 -1.11
CA PRO A 184 -22.07 4.27 -0.59
C PRO A 184 -22.88 5.00 -1.68
N SER A 185 -22.25 5.38 -2.80
CA SER A 185 -22.94 6.05 -3.92
C SER A 185 -23.98 5.18 -4.63
N GLN A 186 -23.94 3.86 -4.43
CA GLN A 186 -24.90 2.91 -5.02
C GLN A 186 -26.19 2.76 -4.17
N PHE A 187 -26.26 3.41 -3.00
CA PHE A 187 -27.36 3.29 -2.06
C PHE A 187 -28.36 4.44 -2.29
N ASP A 188 -29.62 4.10 -2.50
CA ASP A 188 -30.72 5.06 -2.36
C ASP A 188 -30.98 5.36 -0.88
N ASP A 189 -31.76 6.40 -0.57
CA ASP A 189 -32.04 6.81 0.81
C ASP A 189 -32.66 5.68 1.64
N ARG A 190 -33.45 4.81 1.00
CA ARG A 190 -34.04 3.63 1.64
C ARG A 190 -32.99 2.61 2.05
N LYS A 191 -32.09 2.22 1.15
CA LYS A 191 -30.97 1.33 1.45
C LYS A 191 -30.03 1.97 2.47
N MET A 192 -29.73 3.25 2.34
CA MET A 192 -28.87 3.96 3.29
C MET A 192 -29.42 3.85 4.71
N LYS A 193 -30.71 4.12 4.89
CA LYS A 193 -31.40 3.99 6.18
C LYS A 193 -31.46 2.56 6.68
N LEU A 194 -31.73 1.59 5.80
CA LEU A 194 -31.81 0.19 6.17
C LEU A 194 -30.46 -0.36 6.66
N PHE A 195 -29.40 -0.11 5.90
CA PHE A 195 -28.09 -0.72 6.11
C PHE A 195 -27.23 0.03 7.12
N THR A 196 -27.35 1.36 7.22
CA THR A 196 -26.48 2.18 8.10
C THR A 196 -27.24 2.88 9.22
N GLY A 197 -28.57 3.00 9.11
CA GLY A 197 -29.38 3.83 10.01
C GLY A 197 -29.37 5.33 9.66
N LEU A 198 -28.55 5.76 8.69
CA LEU A 198 -28.47 7.16 8.27
C LEU A 198 -29.55 7.50 7.24
N PRO A 199 -30.10 8.73 7.25
CA PRO A 199 -31.26 9.07 6.42
C PRO A 199 -30.95 9.06 4.92
N ASN A 200 -29.74 9.45 4.50
CA ASN A 200 -29.35 9.57 3.10
C ASN A 200 -27.81 9.64 2.94
N LEU A 201 -27.35 9.63 1.69
CA LEU A 201 -25.93 9.72 1.37
C LEU A 201 -25.27 11.02 1.86
N GLN A 202 -26.02 12.13 1.92
CA GLN A 202 -25.49 13.39 2.43
C GLN A 202 -25.14 13.30 3.93
N ALA A 203 -26.01 12.71 4.74
CA ALA A 203 -25.73 12.46 6.16
C ALA A 203 -24.55 11.51 6.35
N PHE A 204 -24.42 10.49 5.48
CA PHE A 204 -23.25 9.60 5.46
C PHE A 204 -21.96 10.37 5.17
N MET A 205 -21.93 11.23 4.15
CA MET A 205 -20.75 12.01 3.80
C MET A 205 -20.40 13.05 4.86
N LEU A 206 -21.40 13.64 5.52
CA LEU A 206 -21.20 14.52 6.67
C LEU A 206 -20.58 13.77 7.85
N LEU A 207 -21.06 12.57 8.17
CA LEU A 207 -20.44 11.73 9.20
C LEU A 207 -18.99 11.41 8.82
N PHE A 208 -18.75 11.01 7.56
CA PHE A 208 -17.42 10.72 7.06
C PHE A 208 -16.49 11.92 7.18
N SER A 209 -16.90 13.13 6.78
CA SER A 209 -16.04 14.32 6.87
C SER A 209 -15.67 14.67 8.32
N ASN A 210 -16.60 14.47 9.27
CA ASN A 210 -16.33 14.68 10.69
C ASN A 210 -15.26 13.74 11.23
N VAL A 211 -15.35 12.46 10.86
CA VAL A 211 -14.44 11.41 11.33
C VAL A 211 -13.12 11.40 10.54
N SER A 212 -13.14 11.85 9.28
CA SER A 212 -11.99 11.86 8.38
C SER A 212 -10.83 12.72 8.88
N SER A 213 -11.09 13.68 9.76
CA SER A 213 -10.04 14.49 10.41
C SER A 213 -9.09 13.66 11.29
N VAL A 214 -9.54 12.51 11.80
CA VAL A 214 -8.80 11.64 12.72
C VAL A 214 -8.27 10.38 12.02
N LEU A 215 -8.70 10.12 10.78
CA LEU A 215 -8.21 8.99 9.99
C LEU A 215 -6.73 9.20 9.65
N SER A 216 -5.88 8.41 10.30
CA SER A 216 -4.49 8.27 9.87
C SER A 216 -4.48 7.59 8.50
N ALA A 217 -3.80 8.19 7.51
CA ALA A 217 -3.70 7.63 6.18
C ALA A 217 -3.07 6.22 6.24
N SER A 218 -3.89 5.18 6.12
CA SER A 218 -3.43 3.80 6.09
C SER A 218 -2.90 3.49 4.69
N ALA A 219 -1.60 3.17 4.60
CA ALA A 219 -0.86 3.05 3.34
C ALA A 219 -1.23 1.80 2.49
N GLU A 220 -2.07 0.89 3.01
CA GLU A 220 -2.45 -0.36 2.35
C GLU A 220 -3.97 -0.61 2.44
N GLN A 221 -4.76 0.36 2.01
CA GLN A 221 -6.22 0.24 2.00
C GLN A 221 -6.69 -0.72 0.89
N SER A 222 -7.23 -1.87 1.29
CA SER A 222 -7.91 -2.81 0.40
C SER A 222 -9.27 -2.27 -0.09
N LEU A 223 -9.84 -1.30 0.63
CA LEU A 223 -11.11 -0.63 0.33
C LEU A 223 -10.94 0.88 0.50
N LYS A 224 -11.77 1.68 -0.19
CA LYS A 224 -11.78 3.13 0.05
C LYS A 224 -12.27 3.43 1.47
N PRO A 225 -11.82 4.53 2.12
CA PRO A 225 -12.27 4.89 3.47
C PRO A 225 -13.81 4.99 3.60
N THR A 226 -14.49 5.45 2.56
CA THR A 226 -15.96 5.51 2.50
C THR A 226 -16.59 4.12 2.51
N GLN A 227 -15.98 3.13 1.87
CA GLN A 227 -16.45 1.74 1.87
C GLN A 227 -16.17 1.06 3.21
N GLU A 228 -15.04 1.37 3.84
CA GLU A 228 -14.71 0.88 5.18
C GLU A 228 -15.68 1.41 6.25
N LEU A 229 -16.04 2.69 6.18
CA LEU A 229 -17.07 3.27 7.05
C LEU A 229 -18.43 2.59 6.81
N LEU A 230 -18.82 2.40 5.54
CA LEU A 230 -20.06 1.71 5.19
C LEU A 230 -20.11 0.29 5.77
N LEU A 231 -19.03 -0.48 5.60
CA LEU A 231 -18.88 -1.81 6.18
C LEU A 231 -19.06 -1.77 7.70
N THR A 232 -18.43 -0.80 8.36
CA THR A 232 -18.48 -0.66 9.83
C THR A 232 -19.89 -0.33 10.31
N LEU A 233 -20.58 0.60 9.65
CA LEU A 233 -21.97 0.96 9.98
C LEU A 233 -22.93 -0.21 9.73
N MET A 234 -22.75 -0.94 8.62
CA MET A 234 -23.53 -2.15 8.33
C MET A 234 -23.35 -3.21 9.42
N LYS A 235 -22.11 -3.43 9.87
CA LYS A 235 -21.82 -4.35 10.96
C LYS A 235 -22.47 -3.91 12.27
N LEU A 236 -22.36 -2.64 12.65
CA LEU A 236 -22.97 -2.11 13.88
C LEU A 236 -24.49 -2.17 13.85
N ARG A 237 -25.11 -1.88 12.69
CA ARG A 237 -26.56 -1.78 12.57
C ARG A 237 -27.23 -3.14 12.48
N LEU A 238 -26.66 -4.05 11.68
CA LEU A 238 -27.29 -5.32 11.31
C LEU A 238 -26.65 -6.52 12.01
N ASN A 239 -25.56 -6.31 12.77
CA ASN A 239 -24.81 -7.37 13.44
C ASN A 239 -24.39 -8.51 12.48
N LEU A 240 -23.99 -8.15 11.26
CA LEU A 240 -23.59 -9.11 10.23
C LEU A 240 -22.26 -9.80 10.61
N SER A 241 -22.14 -11.07 10.24
CA SER A 241 -20.90 -11.82 10.44
C SER A 241 -19.75 -11.25 9.60
N GLU A 242 -18.52 -11.36 10.11
CA GLU A 242 -17.34 -10.88 9.38
C GLU A 242 -17.09 -11.68 8.10
N GLU A 243 -17.45 -12.95 8.11
CA GLU A 243 -17.38 -13.81 6.94
C GLU A 243 -18.31 -13.30 5.84
N PHE A 244 -19.58 -13.01 6.17
CA PHE A 244 -20.54 -12.50 5.21
C PHE A 244 -20.13 -11.12 4.66
N LEU A 245 -19.67 -10.22 5.53
CA LEU A 245 -19.14 -8.92 5.11
C LEU A 245 -17.90 -9.07 4.22
N GLY A 246 -17.07 -10.08 4.46
CA GLY A 246 -15.92 -10.38 3.62
C GLY A 246 -16.34 -10.73 2.19
N HIS A 247 -17.32 -11.62 2.05
CA HIS A 247 -17.90 -11.96 0.75
C HIS A 247 -18.54 -10.74 0.06
N LEU A 248 -19.25 -9.91 0.82
CA LEU A 248 -19.98 -8.76 0.28
C LEU A 248 -19.06 -7.65 -0.24
N PHE A 249 -17.91 -7.43 0.40
CA PHE A 249 -16.93 -6.41 0.02
C PHE A 249 -15.73 -6.95 -0.76
N GLY A 250 -15.68 -8.26 -1.05
CA GLY A 250 -14.58 -8.89 -1.78
C GLY A 250 -13.25 -8.88 -1.02
N ILE A 251 -13.29 -8.96 0.31
CA ILE A 251 -12.11 -8.95 1.18
C ILE A 251 -12.11 -10.13 2.15
N ASN A 252 -10.93 -10.52 2.64
CA ASN A 252 -10.82 -11.61 3.61
C ASN A 252 -11.46 -11.23 4.96
N GLN A 253 -12.04 -12.21 5.66
CA GLN A 253 -12.62 -12.03 7.00
C GLN A 253 -11.66 -11.33 7.97
N SER A 254 -10.38 -11.71 7.96
CA SER A 254 -9.37 -11.07 8.81
C SER A 254 -9.15 -9.59 8.49
N THR A 255 -9.36 -9.17 7.24
CA THR A 255 -9.34 -7.76 6.82
C THR A 255 -10.58 -7.03 7.33
N VAL A 256 -11.76 -7.64 7.26
CA VAL A 256 -13.01 -7.10 7.83
C VAL A 256 -12.85 -6.81 9.33
N SER A 257 -12.27 -7.74 10.08
CA SER A 257 -12.03 -7.59 11.52
C SER A 257 -11.11 -6.41 11.82
N ARG A 258 -10.00 -6.27 11.07
CA ARG A 258 -9.07 -5.14 11.21
C ARG A 258 -9.72 -3.80 10.88
N ILE A 259 -10.48 -3.73 9.79
CA ILE A 259 -11.21 -2.52 9.38
C ILE A 259 -12.20 -2.13 10.49
N PHE A 260 -12.99 -3.08 10.97
CA PHE A 260 -13.96 -2.82 12.02
C PHE A 260 -13.30 -2.28 13.30
N CYS A 261 -12.28 -2.96 13.84
CA CYS A 261 -11.57 -2.50 15.03
C CYS A 261 -10.93 -1.12 14.83
N HIS A 262 -10.33 -0.87 13.66
CA HIS A 262 -9.75 0.43 13.32
C HIS A 262 -10.79 1.55 13.39
N TRP A 263 -11.95 1.35 12.74
CA TRP A 263 -13.01 2.37 12.72
C TRP A 263 -13.70 2.54 14.08
N ILE A 264 -13.81 1.50 14.89
CA ILE A 264 -14.28 1.63 16.29
C ILE A 264 -13.33 2.51 17.10
N HIS A 265 -12.01 2.30 17.00
CA HIS A 265 -11.05 3.16 17.70
C HIS A 265 -11.13 4.61 17.21
N VAL A 266 -11.15 4.82 15.89
CA VAL A 266 -11.23 6.17 15.31
C VAL A 266 -12.50 6.92 15.74
N THR A 267 -13.64 6.23 15.76
CA THR A 267 -14.92 6.84 16.19
C THR A 267 -14.94 7.15 17.68
N VAL A 268 -14.38 6.28 18.52
CA VAL A 268 -14.23 6.54 19.97
C VAL A 268 -13.28 7.71 20.23
N ASP A 269 -12.12 7.75 19.58
CA ASP A 269 -11.16 8.84 19.72
C ASP A 269 -11.80 10.19 19.34
N LYS A 270 -12.60 10.22 18.26
CA LYS A 270 -13.31 11.43 17.86
C LYS A 270 -14.36 11.86 18.90
N LEU A 271 -15.13 10.92 19.45
CA LEU A 271 -16.11 11.23 20.50
C LEU A 271 -15.46 11.80 21.75
N GLN A 272 -14.31 11.25 22.18
CA GLN A 272 -13.56 11.76 23.32
C GLN A 272 -13.01 13.17 23.06
N LEU A 273 -12.48 13.44 21.86
CA LEU A 273 -12.00 14.76 21.48
C LEU A 273 -13.12 15.81 21.48
N THR A 274 -14.32 15.47 21.00
CA THR A 274 -15.47 16.38 21.01
C THR A 274 -15.89 16.73 22.45
N THR A 275 -15.88 15.75 23.36
CA THR A 275 -16.19 16.02 24.78
C THR A 275 -15.15 16.91 25.46
N ALA A 276 -13.89 16.89 25.03
CA ALA A 276 -12.85 17.74 25.62
C ALA A 276 -12.96 19.22 25.18
N THR A 277 -13.50 19.48 23.98
CA THR A 277 -13.69 20.84 23.45
C THR A 277 -14.93 21.57 24.00
N GLU A 278 -15.86 20.86 24.63
CA GLU A 278 -17.08 21.45 25.20
C GLU A 278 -16.90 21.91 26.66
N PHE A 279 -15.72 21.70 27.27
CA PHE A 279 -15.39 22.10 28.66
C PHE A 279 -14.28 23.16 28.79
N THR A 280 -13.99 23.89 27.71
CA THR A 280 -13.09 25.07 27.70
C THR A 280 -13.75 26.22 26.97
#